data_AF-A0AAU3KU29-F1
#
_entry.id   AF-A0AAU3KU29-F1
#
_cell.length_a   1.000
_cell.length_b   1.000
_cell.length_c   1.000
_cell.angle_alpha   90.00
_cell.angle_beta   90.00
_cell.angle_gamma   90.00
#
_symmetry.space_group_name_H-M   'P 1'
#
loop_
_entity.id
_entity.type
_entity.pdbx_description
1 polymer ?
#
loop_
_entity_poly.entity_id
_entity_poly.type
_entity_poly.pdbx_seq_one_letter_code
_entity_poly.pdbx_strand_id
1 'polypeptide(L)' 'MSASVIPMIPRRGFTVRRVGERWELVNSRYYGRSVVLQSWARDRHTEAFEHCYRLNSRRTEELTAAFR' A
#
# COMPACT_ATOMS: atom_id res chain seq x y z
N MET A 1 4.10 -0.66 30.99
CA MET A 1 4.24 -1.74 29.99
C MET A 1 4.70 -1.10 28.69
N SER A 2 5.94 -1.32 28.28
CA SER A 2 6.46 -0.83 27.01
C SER A 2 6.28 -1.94 25.98
N ALA A 3 5.28 -1.83 25.11
CA ALA A 3 5.11 -2.77 24.03
C ALA A 3 6.27 -2.59 23.04
N SER A 4 7.18 -3.57 22.96
CA SER A 4 8.24 -3.58 21.95
C SER A 4 7.61 -3.78 20.58
N VAL A 5 7.48 -2.69 19.82
CA VAL A 5 7.07 -2.74 18.42
C VAL A 5 8.25 -3.28 17.62
N ILE A 6 8.18 -4.54 17.23
CA ILE A 6 9.15 -5.13 16.30
C ILE A 6 8.76 -4.66 14.88
N PRO A 7 9.56 -3.85 14.19
CA PRO A 7 9.27 -3.46 12.83
C PRO A 7 9.41 -4.68 11.92
N MET A 8 8.27 -5.28 11.55
CA MET A 8 8.23 -6.36 10.58
C MET A 8 8.18 -5.74 9.20
N ILE A 9 9.33 -5.73 8.51
CA ILE A 9 9.38 -5.33 7.09
C ILE A 9 8.81 -6.49 6.27
N PRO A 10 7.65 -6.33 5.62
CA PRO A 10 7.10 -7.41 4.81
C PRO A 10 8.04 -7.70 3.64
N ARG A 11 8.45 -8.97 3.49
CA ARG A 11 9.33 -9.45 2.42
C ARG A 11 8.77 -9.28 1.00
N ARG A 12 7.51 -8.88 0.87
CA ARG A 12 6.86 -8.49 -0.38
C ARG A 12 6.10 -7.20 -0.17
N GLY A 13 6.08 -6.38 -1.22
CA GLY A 13 5.54 -5.05 -1.17
C GLY A 13 4.04 -4.97 -0.91
N PHE A 14 3.60 -3.82 -0.41
CA PHE A 14 2.20 -3.45 -0.40
C PHE A 14 1.71 -3.27 -1.85
N THR A 15 0.44 -3.55 -2.09
CA THR A 15 -0.20 -3.37 -3.40
C THR A 15 -1.53 -2.67 -3.24
N VAL A 16 -1.89 -1.85 -4.22
CA VAL A 16 -3.24 -1.31 -4.36
C VAL A 16 -4.02 -2.19 -5.33
N ARG A 17 -5.26 -2.54 -4.98
CA ARG A 17 -6.22 -3.18 -5.89
C ARG A 17 -7.50 -2.36 -5.98
N ARG A 18 -8.21 -2.45 -7.09
CA ARG A 18 -9.56 -1.90 -7.24
C ARG A 18 -10.60 -2.97 -6.91
N VAL A 19 -11.58 -2.63 -6.08
CA VAL A 19 -12.74 -3.47 -5.75
C VAL A 19 -13.99 -2.61 -5.86
N GLY A 20 -14.78 -2.81 -6.92
CA GLY A 20 -15.91 -1.94 -7.23
C GLY A 20 -15.51 -0.46 -7.35
N GLU A 21 -16.08 0.36 -6.48
CA GLU A 21 -15.89 1.83 -6.43
C GLU A 21 -14.85 2.29 -5.39
N ARG A 22 -13.98 1.38 -4.94
CA ARG A 22 -12.88 1.73 -4.01
C ARG A 22 -11.54 1.13 -4.40
N TRP A 23 -10.50 1.81 -3.96
CA TRP A 23 -9.13 1.31 -3.95
C TRP A 23 -8.81 0.76 -2.57
N GLU A 24 -8.12 -0.38 -2.52
CA GLU A 24 -7.74 -1.06 -1.28
C GLU A 24 -6.23 -1.29 -1.25
N LEU A 25 -5.59 -0.86 -0.18
CA LEU A 25 -4.20 -1.20 0.14
C LEU A 25 -4.18 -2.54 0.88
N VAL A 26 -3.42 -3.48 0.33
CA VAL A 26 -3.28 -4.83 0.90
C VAL A 26 -1.82 -5.25 0.93
N ASN A 27 -1.48 -6.16 1.85
CA ASN A 27 -0.27 -6.98 1.76
C ASN A 27 -0.65 -8.45 1.90
N SER A 28 -1.09 -9.03 0.79
CA SER A 28 -1.71 -10.35 0.76
C SER A 28 -0.78 -11.48 1.22
N ARG A 29 0.54 -11.33 1.07
CA ARG A 29 1.51 -12.33 1.52
C ARG A 29 1.72 -12.29 3.02
N TYR A 30 1.57 -11.11 3.63
CA TYR A 30 1.88 -10.91 5.04
C TYR A 30 0.63 -10.99 5.92
N TYR A 31 -0.46 -10.32 5.53
CA TYR A 31 -1.72 -10.27 6.29
C TYR A 31 -2.83 -11.16 5.71
N GLY A 32 -2.63 -11.76 4.52
CA GLY A 32 -3.68 -12.49 3.81
C GLY A 32 -4.50 -11.60 2.87
N ARG A 33 -5.21 -12.22 1.92
CA ARG A 33 -5.93 -11.53 0.83
C ARG A 33 -7.19 -10.77 1.27
N SER A 34 -7.73 -11.09 2.44
CA SER A 34 -8.95 -10.49 3.01
C SER A 34 -8.68 -9.25 3.84
N VAL A 35 -7.45 -9.04 4.30
CA VAL A 35 -7.11 -7.90 5.17
C VAL A 35 -6.85 -6.67 4.32
N VAL A 36 -7.72 -5.67 4.49
CA VAL A 36 -7.59 -4.33 3.89
C VAL A 36 -6.99 -3.42 4.94
N LEU A 37 -5.83 -2.84 4.64
CA LEU A 37 -5.11 -1.96 5.56
C LEU A 37 -5.64 -0.53 5.48
N GLN A 38 -6.00 -0.09 4.28
CA GLN A 38 -6.62 1.20 4.03
C GLN A 38 -7.46 1.16 2.75
N SER A 39 -8.45 2.03 2.64
CA SER A 39 -9.27 2.16 1.44
C SER A 39 -9.52 3.62 1.08
N TRP A 40 -9.78 3.87 -0.20
CA TRP A 40 -10.09 5.17 -0.78
C TRP A 40 -11.26 5.04 -1.75
N ALA A 41 -12.03 6.12 -1.91
CA ALA A 41 -13.02 6.22 -2.98
C ALA A 41 -12.34 6.15 -4.37
N ARG A 42 -13.12 5.78 -5.40
CA ARG A 42 -12.63 5.54 -6.77
C ARG A 42 -11.85 6.71 -7.37
N ASP A 43 -12.30 7.93 -7.12
CA ASP A 43 -11.69 9.18 -7.59
C ASP A 43 -10.33 9.47 -6.94
N ARG A 44 -10.13 9.01 -5.69
CA ARG A 44 -8.88 9.18 -4.92
C ARG A 44 -7.80 8.14 -5.24
N HIS A 45 -7.72 7.72 -6.50
CA HIS A 45 -6.72 6.75 -6.98
C HIS A 45 -5.27 7.22 -6.72
N THR A 46 -4.94 8.48 -7.03
CA THR A 46 -3.61 9.06 -6.85
C THR A 46 -3.09 8.86 -5.44
N GLU A 47 -3.91 9.18 -4.44
CA GLU A 47 -3.53 9.03 -3.03
C GLU A 47 -3.29 7.56 -2.62
N ALA A 48 -4.10 6.64 -3.15
CA ALA A 48 -3.92 5.22 -2.89
C ALA A 48 -2.56 4.73 -3.41
N PHE A 49 -2.19 5.12 -4.65
CA PHE A 49 -0.92 4.76 -5.25
C PHE A 49 0.27 5.42 -4.55
N GLU A 50 0.18 6.72 -4.23
CA GLU A 50 1.22 7.45 -3.47
C GLU A 50 1.48 6.83 -2.10
N HIS A 51 0.42 6.48 -1.37
CA HIS A 51 0.53 5.81 -0.08
C HIS A 51 1.25 4.47 -0.23
N CYS A 52 0.81 3.64 -1.19
CA CYS A 52 1.44 2.36 -1.48
C CYS A 52 2.92 2.53 -1.84
N TYR A 53 3.28 3.54 -2.64
CA TYR A 53 4.66 3.80 -3.02
C TYR A 53 5.55 4.13 -1.83
N ARG A 54 5.07 5.03 -0.96
CA ARG A 54 5.75 5.41 0.30
C ARG A 54 6.00 4.20 1.20
N LEU A 55 4.99 3.34 1.39
CA LEU A 55 5.11 2.15 2.24
C LEU A 55 6.06 1.09 1.69
N ASN A 56 6.26 1.05 0.38
CA ASN A 56 7.22 0.16 -0.25
C ASN A 56 8.67 0.67 -0.17
N SER A 57 8.91 1.80 0.52
CA SER A 57 10.23 2.45 0.61
C SER A 57 10.85 2.71 -0.77
N ARG A 58 10.02 2.78 -1.82
CA ARG A 58 10.44 3.24 -3.15
C ARG A 58 10.39 4.75 -3.13
N ARG A 59 11.50 5.40 -3.48
CA ARG A 59 11.55 6.85 -3.58
C ARG A 59 10.54 7.29 -4.63
N THR A 60 9.73 8.30 -4.31
CA THR A 60 8.69 8.87 -5.20
C THR A 60 9.24 9.25 -6.59
N GLU A 61 10.55 9.47 -6.69
CA GLU A 61 11.33 9.69 -7.91
C GLU A 61 11.19 8.53 -8.95
N GLU A 62 11.04 7.28 -8.51
CA GLU A 62 10.80 6.14 -9.41
C GLU A 62 9.37 6.11 -9.98
N LEU A 63 8.40 6.78 -9.31
CA LEU A 63 7.02 6.87 -9.76
C LEU A 63 6.94 7.76 -11.01
N THR A 64 7.63 8.90 -11.01
CA THR A 64 7.67 9.83 -12.15
C THR A 64 8.35 9.20 -13.38
N ALA A 65 9.29 8.27 -13.18
CA ALA A 65 9.93 7.53 -14.25
C ALA A 65 9.03 6.43 -14.86
N ALA A 66 8.10 5.86 -14.09
CA ALA A 66 7.18 4.82 -14.56
C ALA A 66 5.98 5.36 -15.36
N PHE A 67 5.71 6.67 -15.27
CA PHE A 67 4.64 7.36 -16.00
C PHE A 67 5.12 8.12 -17.26
N ARG A 68 6.37 7.91 -17.69
CA ARG A 68 6.96 8.46 -18.92
C ARG A 68 7.07 7.37 -19.97
#